data_AF-A0A1M7Y4P1-F1
#
_entry.id   AF-A0A1M7Y4P1-F1
#
_cell.length_a   1.000
_cell.length_b   1.000
_cell.length_c   1.000
_cell.angle_alpha   90.00
_cell.angle_beta   90.00
_cell.angle_gamma   90.00
#
_symmetry.space_group_name_H-M   'P 1'
#
loop_
_entity.id
_entity.type
_entity.pdbx_description
1 polymer ?
#
loop_
_entity_poly.entity_id
_entity_poly.type
_entity_poly.pdbx_seq_one_letter_code
_entity_poly.pdbx_strand_id
1 'polypeptide(L)'
;MSLKSLLAITITGLLITGCGLNNDWKTARRDSAGIAPDPSRTHEAIVQVYGADAWGWRGWFAIHTWIAAKRSGEDFYTVYDVVGWRSSRNEPVMRVARDIPDRYWYGEKPKVLKDIQGAEADQLINAIDQAARDYPWKTTYKVFPGPNSNTFVAWIAKQVPELELELPFSAIGSGYVK
;
A
#
# COMPACT_ATOMS: atom_id res chain seq x y z
N MET A 1 13.31 -30.18 -39.17
CA MET A 1 13.45 -29.58 -37.82
C MET A 1 12.68 -30.45 -36.84
N SER A 2 13.31 -30.89 -35.75
CA SER A 2 12.70 -31.77 -34.74
C SER A 2 11.61 -31.02 -33.95
N LEU A 3 10.54 -31.71 -33.56
CA LEU A 3 9.44 -31.15 -32.74
C LEU A 3 9.95 -30.56 -31.40
N LYS A 4 11.11 -31.05 -30.90
CA LYS A 4 11.80 -30.51 -29.72
C LYS A 4 12.43 -29.13 -29.99
N SER A 5 12.88 -28.88 -31.22
CA SER A 5 13.41 -27.59 -31.65
C SER A 5 12.30 -26.56 -31.89
N LEU A 6 11.07 -27.01 -32.20
CA LEU A 6 9.91 -26.13 -32.33
C LEU A 6 9.43 -25.62 -30.96
N LEU A 7 9.40 -26.51 -29.95
CA LEU A 7 8.95 -26.17 -28.59
C LEU A 7 9.88 -25.18 -27.86
N ALA A 8 11.20 -25.25 -28.13
CA ALA A 8 12.17 -24.31 -27.56
C ALA A 8 12.04 -22.89 -28.14
N ILE A 9 11.57 -22.76 -29.39
CA ILE A 9 11.39 -21.47 -30.05
C ILE A 9 10.07 -20.82 -29.61
N THR A 10 9.03 -21.59 -29.29
CA THR A 10 7.77 -21.03 -28.76
C THR A 10 7.87 -20.54 -27.32
N ILE A 11 8.74 -21.10 -26.48
CA ILE A 11 8.97 -20.62 -25.10
C ILE A 11 9.96 -19.44 -25.05
N THR A 12 10.85 -19.31 -26.05
CA THR A 12 11.78 -18.17 -26.13
C THR A 12 11.13 -16.94 -26.80
N GLY A 13 10.11 -17.13 -27.64
CA GLY A 13 9.37 -16.05 -28.31
C GLY A 13 8.29 -15.34 -27.50
N LEU A 14 7.90 -15.87 -26.33
CA LEU A 14 6.89 -15.26 -25.45
C LEU A 14 7.47 -14.47 -24.26
N LEU A 15 8.79 -14.31 -24.17
CA LEU A 15 9.47 -13.59 -23.09
C LEU A 15 9.99 -12.20 -23.49
N ILE A 16 9.76 -11.75 -24.73
CA ILE A 16 10.29 -10.45 -25.23
C ILE A 16 9.18 -9.50 -25.73
N THR A 17 7.91 -9.87 -25.61
CA THR A 17 6.76 -8.95 -25.84
C THR A 17 6.17 -8.39 -24.55
N GLY A 18 6.95 -8.39 -23.47
CA GLY A 18 6.66 -7.66 -22.22
C GLY A 18 7.30 -6.28 -22.16
N CYS A 19 7.78 -5.72 -23.27
CA CYS A 19 8.20 -4.31 -23.38
C CYS A 19 6.96 -3.40 -23.44
N GLY A 20 6.11 -3.49 -22.42
CA GLY A 20 5.03 -2.54 -22.18
C GLY A 20 5.62 -1.26 -21.62
N LEU A 21 5.99 -0.34 -22.53
CA LEU A 21 6.05 1.11 -22.37
C LEU A 21 6.95 1.65 -21.24
N ASN A 22 7.75 2.66 -21.58
CA ASN A 22 8.40 3.60 -20.66
C ASN A 22 7.38 4.25 -19.70
N ASN A 23 6.93 3.53 -18.67
CA ASN A 23 6.18 4.12 -17.56
C ASN A 23 7.19 4.67 -16.57
N ASP A 24 7.79 5.83 -16.88
CA ASP A 24 8.59 6.55 -15.89
C ASP A 24 7.74 6.72 -14.63
N TRP A 25 8.18 6.11 -13.53
CA TRP A 25 7.48 6.20 -12.26
C TRP A 25 7.23 7.66 -11.88
N LYS A 26 8.07 8.60 -12.33
CA LYS A 26 7.92 10.03 -12.07
C LYS A 26 6.60 10.58 -12.60
N THR A 27 6.18 10.18 -13.80
CA THR A 27 4.94 10.64 -14.46
C THR A 27 3.73 9.75 -14.21
N ALA A 28 3.91 8.65 -13.47
CA ALA A 28 2.82 7.73 -13.16
C ALA A 28 1.71 8.41 -12.34
N ARG A 29 0.47 8.00 -12.61
CA ARG A 29 -0.75 8.55 -12.02
C ARG A 29 -0.76 8.41 -10.50
N ARG A 30 -1.13 9.48 -9.78
CA ARG A 30 -1.19 9.57 -8.29
C ARG A 30 -2.33 10.48 -7.77
N ASP A 31 -3.24 10.90 -8.63
CA ASP A 31 -4.50 11.53 -8.21
C ASP A 31 -5.41 10.51 -7.52
N SER A 32 -6.49 10.99 -6.91
CA SER A 32 -7.49 10.18 -6.23
C SER A 32 -8.18 9.21 -7.20
N ALA A 33 -8.51 8.01 -6.71
CA ALA A 33 -9.32 7.04 -7.42
C ALA A 33 -10.84 7.28 -7.28
N GLY A 34 -11.26 8.27 -6.49
CA GLY A 34 -12.66 8.60 -6.24
C GLY A 34 -13.40 7.55 -5.39
N ILE A 35 -12.67 6.81 -4.55
CA ILE A 35 -13.15 5.75 -3.68
C ILE A 35 -13.45 6.29 -2.27
N ALA A 36 -12.56 7.12 -1.72
CA ALA A 36 -12.73 7.64 -0.37
C ALA A 36 -13.87 8.68 -0.32
N PRO A 37 -14.70 8.69 0.73
CA PRO A 37 -15.68 9.74 0.94
C PRO A 37 -15.03 11.13 0.98
N ASP A 38 -15.69 12.12 0.35
CA ASP A 38 -15.22 13.52 0.36
C ASP A 38 -15.19 14.04 1.80
N PRO A 39 -14.00 14.37 2.34
CA PRO A 39 -13.88 14.72 3.74
C PRO A 39 -14.58 16.04 4.08
N SER A 40 -14.82 16.91 3.08
CA SER A 40 -15.59 18.16 3.28
C SER A 40 -17.09 17.93 3.42
N ARG A 41 -17.59 16.75 3.05
CA ARG A 41 -19.03 16.40 3.04
C ARG A 41 -19.38 15.25 3.98
N THR A 42 -18.38 14.56 4.52
CA THR A 42 -18.57 13.43 5.44
C THR A 42 -18.14 13.84 6.84
N HIS A 43 -19.09 13.93 7.76
CA HIS A 43 -18.78 14.37 9.13
C HIS A 43 -18.18 13.23 9.96
N GLU A 44 -18.56 12.00 9.69
CA GLU A 44 -18.13 10.80 10.40
C GLU A 44 -16.61 10.57 10.26
N ALA A 45 -16.02 9.94 11.28
CA ALA A 45 -14.68 9.40 11.17
C ALA A 45 -14.63 8.21 10.21
N ILE A 46 -13.47 8.02 9.57
CA ILE A 46 -13.22 6.97 8.58
C ILE A 46 -11.80 6.44 8.78
N VAL A 47 -11.67 5.12 8.80
CA VAL A 47 -10.41 4.39 8.63
C VAL A 47 -10.54 3.49 7.42
N GLN A 48 -9.69 3.68 6.42
CA GLN A 48 -9.61 2.84 5.23
C GLN A 48 -8.20 2.27 5.07
N VAL A 49 -8.12 0.96 4.84
CA VAL A 49 -6.88 0.26 4.51
C VAL A 49 -6.92 -0.07 3.02
N TYR A 50 -5.86 0.26 2.30
CA TYR A 50 -5.79 0.05 0.86
C TYR A 50 -4.70 -0.93 0.47
N GLY A 51 -4.90 -1.56 -0.70
CA GLY A 51 -3.91 -2.32 -1.42
C GLY A 51 -3.98 -2.02 -2.92
N ALA A 52 -2.83 -1.84 -3.56
CA ALA A 52 -2.72 -1.70 -5.02
C ALA A 52 -1.54 -2.55 -5.52
N ASP A 53 -1.59 -3.01 -6.76
CA ASP A 53 -0.49 -3.79 -7.34
C ASP A 53 0.82 -2.98 -7.28
N ALA A 54 1.92 -3.62 -6.89
CA ALA A 54 3.21 -2.96 -6.80
C ALA A 54 3.66 -2.48 -8.19
N TRP A 55 4.34 -1.34 -8.25
CA TRP A 55 4.75 -0.77 -9.53
C TRP A 55 5.66 -1.69 -10.36
N GLY A 56 5.37 -1.76 -11.67
CA GLY A 56 6.11 -2.54 -12.66
C GLY A 56 5.86 -4.05 -12.55
N TRP A 57 6.84 -4.87 -12.95
CA TRP A 57 6.72 -6.33 -12.96
C TRP A 57 6.42 -6.95 -11.59
N ARG A 58 6.68 -6.20 -10.50
CA ARG A 58 6.43 -6.64 -9.12
C ARG A 58 4.94 -6.78 -8.82
N GLY A 59 4.09 -5.99 -9.50
CA GLY A 59 2.64 -6.01 -9.33
C GLY A 59 2.00 -7.35 -9.69
N TRP A 60 2.69 -8.19 -10.46
CA TRP A 60 2.22 -9.54 -10.76
C TRP A 60 2.18 -10.46 -9.53
N PHE A 61 2.92 -10.13 -8.47
CA PHE A 61 3.09 -11.00 -7.30
C PHE A 61 2.85 -10.29 -5.97
N ALA A 62 3.00 -8.97 -5.91
CA ALA A 62 2.95 -8.23 -4.66
C ALA A 62 2.09 -6.97 -4.78
N ILE A 63 1.37 -6.66 -3.69
CA ILE A 63 0.71 -5.36 -3.51
C ILE A 63 1.53 -4.44 -2.60
N HIS A 64 1.31 -3.14 -2.77
CA HIS A 64 1.65 -2.11 -1.80
C HIS A 64 0.42 -1.77 -0.96
N THR A 65 0.59 -1.64 0.36
CA THR A 65 -0.50 -1.38 1.30
C THR A 65 -0.23 -0.13 2.13
N TRP A 66 -1.29 0.58 2.50
CA TRP A 66 -1.24 1.77 3.37
C TRP A 66 -2.57 1.96 4.09
N ILE A 67 -2.59 2.85 5.09
CA ILE A 67 -3.78 3.20 5.87
C ILE A 67 -4.07 4.69 5.68
N ALA A 68 -5.34 5.05 5.52
CA ALA A 68 -5.81 6.42 5.60
C ALA A 68 -6.84 6.55 6.72
N ALA A 69 -6.78 7.66 7.44
CA ALA A 69 -7.64 7.97 8.57
C ALA A 69 -8.15 9.41 8.47
N LYS A 70 -9.41 9.63 8.81
CA LYS A 70 -10.03 10.94 8.95
C LYS A 70 -10.86 10.91 10.23
N ARG A 71 -10.70 11.88 11.13
CA ARG A 71 -11.53 11.96 12.34
C ARG A 71 -12.88 12.58 12.06
N SER A 72 -13.78 12.44 13.02
CA SER A 72 -15.06 13.13 12.96
C SER A 72 -14.84 14.64 12.90
N GLY A 73 -15.49 15.31 11.94
CA GLY A 73 -15.37 16.75 11.72
C GLY A 73 -14.09 17.23 11.01
N GLU A 74 -13.10 16.38 10.75
CA GLU A 74 -11.93 16.76 9.94
C GLU A 74 -12.29 16.82 8.45
N ASP A 75 -11.68 17.77 7.73
CA ASP A 75 -11.84 18.00 6.29
C ASP A 75 -10.67 17.45 5.45
N PHE A 76 -9.80 16.63 6.06
CA PHE A 76 -8.67 15.98 5.39
C PHE A 76 -8.46 14.56 5.92
N TYR A 77 -7.75 13.74 5.11
CA TYR A 77 -7.23 12.44 5.55
C TYR A 77 -5.77 12.56 5.96
N THR A 78 -5.39 11.80 6.98
CA THR A 78 -4.01 11.46 7.31
C THR A 78 -3.69 10.08 6.75
N VAL A 79 -2.63 9.99 5.95
CA VAL A 79 -2.13 8.75 5.36
C VAL A 79 -0.88 8.28 6.09
N TYR A 80 -0.85 6.99 6.39
CA TYR A 80 0.26 6.26 6.98
C TYR A 80 0.80 5.27 5.95
N ASP A 81 2.03 5.49 5.47
CA ASP A 81 2.65 4.64 4.46
C ASP A 81 4.15 4.39 4.73
N VAL A 82 4.66 3.28 4.17
CA VAL A 82 6.09 2.97 4.16
C VAL A 82 6.56 2.79 2.73
N VAL A 83 7.47 3.65 2.30
CA VAL A 83 7.87 3.77 0.89
C VAL A 83 9.39 3.75 0.76
N GLY A 84 9.91 2.70 0.13
CA GLY A 84 11.35 2.40 0.11
C GLY A 84 12.23 3.44 -0.60
N TRP A 85 11.76 4.07 -1.68
CA TRP A 85 12.56 5.08 -2.40
C TRP A 85 12.76 6.38 -1.61
N ARG A 86 12.11 6.58 -0.46
CA ARG A 86 12.39 7.72 0.43
C ARG A 86 13.79 7.62 1.04
N SER A 87 14.28 6.39 1.24
CA SER A 87 15.63 6.13 1.76
C SER A 87 16.73 6.69 0.87
N SER A 88 16.56 6.67 -0.46
CA SER A 88 17.54 7.27 -1.38
C SER A 88 17.63 8.80 -1.30
N ARG A 89 16.69 9.44 -0.60
CA ARG A 89 16.70 10.89 -0.30
C ARG A 89 17.07 11.19 1.15
N ASN A 90 17.62 10.22 1.88
CA ASN A 90 17.92 10.32 3.31
C ASN A 90 16.70 10.67 4.20
N GLU A 91 15.49 10.32 3.76
CA GLU A 91 14.26 10.50 4.54
C GLU A 91 13.81 9.18 5.19
N PRO A 92 13.10 9.24 6.34
CA PRO A 92 12.40 8.08 6.87
C PRO A 92 11.51 7.44 5.82
N VAL A 93 11.57 6.11 5.73
CA VAL A 93 10.75 5.33 4.80
C VAL A 93 9.30 5.31 5.24
N MET A 94 9.06 5.37 6.55
CA MET A 94 7.72 5.57 7.12
C MET A 94 7.34 7.05 7.10
N ARG A 95 6.11 7.35 6.70
CA ARG A 95 5.55 8.69 6.66
C ARG A 95 4.14 8.68 7.23
N VAL A 96 3.83 9.76 7.96
CA VAL A 96 2.48 10.15 8.38
C VAL A 96 2.27 11.56 7.88
N ALA A 97 1.28 11.78 7.02
CA ALA A 97 1.04 13.10 6.45
C ALA A 97 -0.41 13.26 6.01
N ARG A 98 -0.87 14.52 5.93
CA ARG A 98 -2.07 14.85 5.17
C ARG A 98 -1.82 14.55 3.70
N ASP A 99 -2.64 13.69 3.11
CA ASP A 99 -2.47 13.23 1.73
C ASP A 99 -3.77 12.66 1.15
N ILE A 100 -3.77 12.34 -0.14
CA ILE A 100 -4.88 11.70 -0.83
C ILE A 100 -4.98 10.24 -0.35
N PRO A 101 -6.13 9.83 0.25
CA PRO A 101 -6.28 8.53 0.88
C PRO A 101 -6.22 7.38 -0.14
N ASP A 102 -6.83 7.55 -1.29
CA ASP A 102 -7.07 6.53 -2.32
C ASP A 102 -6.29 6.83 -3.61
N ARG A 103 -5.11 7.45 -3.48
CA ARG A 103 -4.27 7.78 -4.64
C ARG A 103 -3.97 6.52 -5.46
N TYR A 104 -3.95 6.68 -6.78
CA TYR A 104 -3.34 5.67 -7.65
C TYR A 104 -1.92 5.38 -7.17
N TRP A 105 -1.59 4.11 -7.00
CA TRP A 105 -0.24 3.69 -6.67
C TRP A 105 0.56 3.56 -7.96
N TYR A 106 1.10 4.69 -8.43
CA TYR A 106 1.96 4.73 -9.62
C TYR A 106 1.28 4.14 -10.87
N GLY A 107 0.03 4.52 -11.10
CA GLY A 107 -0.79 4.00 -12.20
C GLY A 107 -1.75 2.89 -11.80
N GLU A 108 -1.52 2.21 -10.67
CA GLU A 108 -2.37 1.10 -10.23
C GLU A 108 -3.51 1.60 -9.34
N LYS A 109 -4.75 1.22 -9.69
CA LYS A 109 -5.94 1.63 -8.94
C LYS A 109 -6.00 0.86 -7.61
N PRO A 110 -6.09 1.55 -6.45
CA PRO A 110 -6.24 0.86 -5.17
C PRO A 110 -7.57 0.15 -5.03
N LYS A 111 -7.56 -0.88 -4.19
CA LYS A 111 -8.72 -1.56 -3.63
C LYS A 111 -8.77 -1.32 -2.13
N VAL A 112 -9.96 -1.20 -1.59
CA VAL A 112 -10.19 -1.13 -0.14
C VAL A 112 -10.11 -2.55 0.42
N LEU A 113 -9.24 -2.76 1.40
CA LEU A 113 -9.07 -4.00 2.14
C LEU A 113 -9.88 -4.00 3.45
N LYS A 114 -10.06 -2.82 4.05
CA LYS A 114 -10.90 -2.60 5.23
C LYS A 114 -11.46 -1.18 5.19
N ASP A 115 -12.72 -1.01 5.60
CA ASP A 115 -13.41 0.27 5.73
C ASP A 115 -14.19 0.25 7.04
N ILE A 116 -13.89 1.20 7.94
CA ILE A 116 -14.55 1.37 9.22
C ILE A 116 -14.93 2.85 9.34
N GLN A 117 -16.16 3.13 9.78
CA GLN A 117 -16.69 4.48 9.83
C GLN A 117 -17.38 4.77 11.17
N GLY A 118 -17.59 6.05 11.45
CA GLY A 118 -18.29 6.51 12.66
C GLY A 118 -17.44 6.39 13.92
N ALA A 119 -18.09 6.25 15.07
CA ALA A 119 -17.44 6.33 16.38
C ALA A 119 -16.34 5.27 16.59
N GLU A 120 -16.49 4.08 15.99
CA GLU A 120 -15.48 3.02 16.02
C GLU A 120 -14.19 3.46 15.32
N ALA A 121 -14.31 4.14 14.18
CA ALA A 121 -13.15 4.66 13.46
C ALA A 121 -12.37 5.67 14.32
N ASP A 122 -13.02 6.61 15.00
CA ASP A 122 -12.33 7.58 15.86
C ASP A 122 -11.49 6.91 16.96
N GLN A 123 -12.00 5.83 17.55
CA GLN A 123 -11.28 5.04 18.54
C GLN A 123 -10.03 4.39 17.94
N LEU A 124 -10.19 3.77 16.76
CA LEU A 124 -9.09 3.11 16.05
C LEU A 124 -8.01 4.10 15.60
N ILE A 125 -8.36 5.33 15.20
CA ILE A 125 -7.38 6.31 14.70
C ILE A 125 -6.33 6.63 15.76
N ASN A 126 -6.70 6.73 17.04
CA ASN A 126 -5.74 6.93 18.13
C ASN A 126 -4.76 5.77 18.25
N ALA A 127 -5.27 4.54 18.25
CA ALA A 127 -4.47 3.33 18.36
C ALA A 127 -3.54 3.14 17.14
N ILE A 128 -4.05 3.42 15.94
CA ILE A 128 -3.28 3.38 14.68
C ILE A 128 -2.14 4.40 14.71
N ASP A 129 -2.41 5.65 15.09
CA ASP A 129 -1.38 6.69 15.16
C ASP A 129 -0.28 6.33 16.18
N GLN A 130 -0.67 5.80 17.33
CA GLN A 130 0.30 5.33 18.33
C GLN A 130 1.13 4.15 17.80
N ALA A 131 0.50 3.11 17.27
CA ALA A 131 1.19 1.96 16.69
C ALA A 131 2.13 2.36 15.54
N ALA A 132 1.74 3.35 14.74
CA ALA A 132 2.56 3.91 13.68
C ALA A 132 3.79 4.65 14.22
N ARG A 133 3.63 5.42 15.30
CA ARG A 133 4.74 6.08 16.03
C ARG A 133 5.65 5.09 16.74
N ASP A 134 5.16 3.92 17.11
CA ASP A 134 5.96 2.86 17.74
C ASP A 134 6.60 1.90 16.72
N TYR A 135 6.33 2.09 15.42
CA TYR A 135 6.86 1.24 14.36
C TYR A 135 8.40 1.17 14.43
N PRO A 136 9.02 -0.01 14.58
CA PRO A 136 10.45 -0.12 14.84
C PRO A 136 11.32 0.12 13.59
N TRP A 137 10.77 -0.04 12.38
CA TRP A 137 11.53 0.03 11.12
C TRP A 137 11.30 1.32 10.33
N LYS A 138 11.20 2.49 11.00
CA LYS A 138 10.88 3.78 10.35
C LYS A 138 11.87 4.22 9.28
N THR A 139 13.11 3.74 9.36
CA THR A 139 14.23 4.10 8.46
C THR A 139 14.79 2.90 7.70
N THR A 140 14.26 1.70 7.91
CA THR A 140 14.74 0.46 7.30
C THR A 140 13.73 -0.09 6.32
N TYR A 141 14.17 -0.41 5.10
CA TYR A 141 13.31 -0.99 4.08
C TYR A 141 14.02 -2.14 3.36
N LYS A 142 13.32 -3.26 3.19
CA LYS A 142 13.74 -4.39 2.34
C LYS A 142 12.54 -4.84 1.52
N VAL A 143 12.72 -4.92 0.20
CA VAL A 143 11.65 -5.34 -0.73
C VAL A 143 11.12 -6.73 -0.35
N PHE A 144 12.02 -7.67 -0.03
CA PHE A 144 11.67 -9.04 0.32
C PHE A 144 12.63 -9.61 1.40
N PRO A 145 12.13 -10.35 2.40
CA PRO A 145 10.72 -10.49 2.77
C PRO A 145 10.19 -9.30 3.58
N GLY A 146 11.00 -8.29 3.90
CA GLY A 146 10.61 -7.16 4.75
C GLY A 146 11.78 -6.70 5.64
N PRO A 147 11.63 -5.56 6.35
CA PRO A 147 10.40 -4.79 6.54
C PRO A 147 10.05 -3.91 5.31
N ASN A 148 8.78 -3.87 4.93
CA ASN A 148 8.24 -3.05 3.83
C ASN A 148 6.85 -2.47 4.18
N SER A 149 6.09 -2.00 3.20
CA SER A 149 4.72 -1.50 3.41
C SER A 149 3.78 -2.54 4.00
N ASN A 150 3.88 -3.79 3.56
CA ASN A 150 3.03 -4.87 4.05
C ASN A 150 3.43 -5.27 5.48
N THR A 151 4.71 -5.20 5.81
CA THR A 151 5.19 -5.32 7.21
C THR A 151 4.61 -4.22 8.10
N PHE A 152 4.54 -2.98 7.60
CA PHE A 152 3.98 -1.86 8.34
C PHE A 152 2.49 -2.06 8.64
N VAL A 153 1.69 -2.36 7.62
CA VAL A 153 0.26 -2.58 7.84
C VAL A 153 0.00 -3.82 8.70
N ALA A 154 0.79 -4.88 8.56
CA ALA A 154 0.72 -6.04 9.46
C ALA A 154 1.11 -5.71 10.91
N TRP A 155 2.08 -4.81 11.11
CA TRP A 155 2.44 -4.31 12.44
C TRP A 155 1.26 -3.57 13.07
N ILE A 156 0.58 -2.70 12.32
CA ILE A 156 -0.60 -1.99 12.80
C ILE A 156 -1.71 -2.99 13.15
N ALA A 157 -2.02 -3.95 12.28
CA ALA A 157 -3.02 -4.99 12.56
C ALA A 157 -2.70 -5.81 13.82
N LYS A 158 -1.41 -6.06 14.09
CA LYS A 158 -0.98 -6.77 15.30
C LYS A 158 -1.10 -5.93 16.58
N GLN A 159 -0.79 -4.63 16.51
CA GLN A 159 -0.86 -3.72 17.66
C GLN A 159 -2.29 -3.24 17.94
N VAL A 160 -3.16 -3.25 16.93
CA VAL A 160 -4.55 -2.80 16.99
C VAL A 160 -5.46 -3.94 16.52
N PRO A 161 -5.63 -5.00 17.33
CA PRO A 161 -6.43 -6.17 16.93
C PRO A 161 -7.89 -5.83 16.64
N GLU A 162 -8.43 -4.76 17.22
CA GLU A 162 -9.78 -4.23 16.98
C GLU A 162 -9.96 -3.73 15.53
N LEU A 163 -8.87 -3.49 14.78
CA LEU A 163 -8.95 -3.20 13.36
C LEU A 163 -9.46 -4.42 12.56
N GLU A 164 -9.32 -5.64 13.09
CA GLU A 164 -9.75 -6.90 12.47
C GLU A 164 -9.33 -6.97 10.98
N LEU A 165 -8.06 -6.66 10.71
CA LEU A 165 -7.52 -6.61 9.37
C LEU A 165 -6.81 -7.91 9.03
N GLU A 166 -7.32 -8.60 8.01
CA GLU A 166 -6.62 -9.71 7.36
C GLU A 166 -6.01 -9.22 6.04
N LEU A 167 -4.68 -9.32 5.93
CA LEU A 167 -3.98 -8.97 4.70
C LEU A 167 -4.00 -10.15 3.71
N PRO A 168 -4.19 -9.89 2.40
CA PRO A 168 -4.19 -10.95 1.40
C PRO A 168 -2.79 -11.59 1.27
N PHE A 169 -2.73 -12.80 0.73
CA PHE A 169 -1.46 -13.51 0.49
C PHE A 169 -0.48 -12.73 -0.40
N SER A 170 -0.99 -11.87 -1.29
CA SER A 170 -0.20 -10.97 -2.13
C SER A 170 0.46 -9.82 -1.35
N ALA A 171 0.13 -9.61 -0.07
CA ALA A 171 0.80 -8.66 0.82
C ALA A 171 2.15 -9.23 1.30
N ILE A 172 3.03 -9.56 0.36
CA ILE A 172 4.31 -10.21 0.63
C ILE A 172 5.13 -9.35 1.62
N GLY A 173 5.46 -9.97 2.74
CA GLY A 173 6.22 -9.37 3.84
C GLY A 173 5.43 -8.97 5.08
N SER A 174 4.11 -9.18 5.07
CA SER A 174 3.27 -9.09 6.28
C SER A 174 3.78 -9.98 7.42
N GLY A 175 4.24 -11.19 7.12
CA GLY A 175 4.78 -12.14 8.11
C GLY A 175 6.16 -11.80 8.70
N TYR A 176 6.74 -10.63 8.38
CA TYR A 176 7.99 -10.18 9.01
C TYR A 176 7.79 -9.84 10.49
N VAL A 177 6.58 -9.40 10.84
CA VAL A 177 6.16 -9.16 12.22
C VAL A 177 6.03 -10.51 12.91
N LYS A 178 6.88 -10.77 13.92
CA LYS A 178 6.82 -11.95 14.79
C LYS A 178 6.02 -11.64 16.03
#